data_AF-A0AAV5UYR7-F1
#
_entry.id   AF-A0AAV5UYR7-F1
#
_cell.length_a   1.000
_cell.length_b   1.000
_cell.length_c   1.000
_cell.angle_alpha   90.00
_cell.angle_beta   90.00
_cell.angle_gamma   90.00
#
_symmetry.space_group_name_H-M   'P 1'
#
loop_
_entity.id
_entity.type
_entity.pdbx_description
1 polymer ?
#
loop_
_entity_poly.entity_id
_entity_poly.type
_entity_poly.pdbx_seq_one_letter_code
_entity_poly.pdbx_strand_id
1 'polypeptide(L)'
;MSAVQSCVDTENLDLWLEGKQGSPDRTSLIQCLRSQQRVQFDIVVPIMIRAQITIKEFHAALALLLCETGSLSDFSDRSLSVLNDIRAEIFNDLQRHYIDEIGLSDFSTRLGHLITLNHSIREALSASLEFYQMQQTIFNLYDIEEDLEALFI
;
A
#
# COMPACT_ATOMS: atom_id res chain seq x y z
N MET A 1 0.48 6.48 7.85
CA MET A 1 -0.84 6.68 7.21
C MET A 1 -0.77 6.63 5.67
N SER A 2 0.23 6.00 5.05
CA SER A 2 0.31 5.90 3.57
C SER A 2 -0.52 4.76 2.96
N ALA A 3 -0.87 3.73 3.74
CA ALA A 3 -1.57 2.54 3.22
C ALA A 3 -3.07 2.77 2.92
N VAL A 4 -3.72 3.75 3.56
CA VAL A 4 -5.13 4.09 3.28
C VAL A 4 -5.25 4.93 2.01
N GLN A 5 -4.21 5.70 1.67
CA GLN A 5 -4.13 6.56 0.49
C GLN A 5 -3.94 5.78 -0.83
N SER A 6 -3.64 4.47 -0.77
CA SER A 6 -3.49 3.61 -1.96
C SER A 6 -4.78 2.96 -2.45
N CYS A 7 -5.90 3.13 -1.75
CA CYS A 7 -7.19 2.57 -2.15
C CYS A 7 -7.99 3.59 -2.95
N VAL A 8 -7.53 3.91 -4.17
CA VAL A 8 -8.25 4.78 -5.10
C VAL A 8 -9.01 3.92 -6.11
N ASP A 9 -10.31 4.17 -6.28
CA ASP A 9 -11.12 3.54 -7.33
C ASP A 9 -10.65 4.06 -8.69
N THR A 10 -9.88 3.24 -9.39
CA THR A 10 -9.18 3.58 -10.64
C THR A 10 -10.13 3.62 -11.84
N GLU A 11 -11.25 2.90 -11.73
CA GLU A 11 -12.29 2.83 -12.77
C GLU A 11 -13.20 4.05 -12.70
N ASN A 12 -13.33 4.65 -11.51
CA ASN A 12 -14.18 5.82 -11.27
C ASN A 12 -13.41 7.05 -10.76
N LEU A 13 -12.14 7.23 -11.14
CA LEU A 13 -11.36 8.44 -10.80
C LEU A 13 -12.09 9.74 -11.15
N ASP A 14 -12.94 9.73 -12.19
CA ASP A 14 -13.75 10.87 -12.60
C ASP A 14 -14.80 11.27 -11.54
N LEU A 15 -15.31 10.33 -10.74
CA LEU A 15 -16.26 10.56 -9.63
C LEU A 15 -15.59 11.13 -8.38
N TRP A 16 -14.30 10.85 -8.17
CA TRP A 16 -13.57 11.36 -7.01
C TRP A 16 -13.15 12.81 -7.20
N LEU A 17 -13.07 13.27 -8.45
CA LEU A 17 -12.67 14.61 -8.82
C LEU A 17 -13.90 15.44 -9.21
N GLU A 18 -14.94 15.53 -8.38
CA GLU A 18 -16.19 16.29 -8.66
C GLU A 18 -16.00 17.83 -8.75
N GLY A 19 -14.78 18.32 -9.00
CA GLY A 19 -14.47 19.71 -9.29
C GLY A 19 -14.93 20.17 -10.68
N LYS A 20 -15.28 21.46 -10.77
CA LYS A 20 -15.80 22.16 -11.96
C LYS A 20 -15.13 21.70 -13.26
N GLN A 21 -15.95 21.27 -14.22
CA GLN A 21 -15.54 20.95 -15.59
C GLN A 21 -14.53 21.97 -16.15
N GLY A 22 -13.35 21.50 -16.55
CA GLY A 22 -12.60 22.16 -17.63
C GLY A 22 -11.19 22.69 -17.35
N SER A 23 -10.42 22.18 -16.37
CA SER A 23 -8.96 22.44 -16.42
C SER A 23 -8.32 21.52 -17.49
N PRO A 24 -7.54 22.05 -18.45
CA PRO A 24 -6.85 21.24 -19.46
C PRO A 24 -5.84 20.24 -18.85
N ASP A 25 -5.46 20.42 -17.58
CA ASP A 25 -4.49 19.58 -16.87
C ASP A 25 -5.10 18.36 -16.17
N ARG A 26 -6.43 18.30 -16.00
CA ARG A 26 -7.11 17.18 -15.31
C ARG A 26 -6.95 15.85 -16.04
N THR A 27 -7.09 15.83 -17.36
CA THR A 27 -6.90 14.60 -18.15
C THR A 27 -5.47 14.07 -18.01
N SER A 28 -4.50 14.99 -18.01
CA SER A 28 -3.08 14.67 -17.80
C SER A 28 -2.82 14.11 -16.41
N LEU A 29 -3.43 14.69 -15.37
CA LEU A 29 -3.37 14.19 -14.00
C LEU A 29 -3.93 12.77 -13.90
N ILE A 30 -5.16 12.53 -14.38
CA ILE A 30 -5.79 11.20 -14.38
C ILE A 30 -4.91 10.17 -15.12
N GLN A 31 -4.36 10.55 -16.28
CA GLN A 31 -3.46 9.69 -17.02
C GLN A 31 -2.17 9.38 -16.24
N CYS A 32 -1.64 10.36 -15.51
CA CYS A 32 -0.48 10.20 -14.63
C CYS A 32 -0.78 9.24 -13.48
N LEU A 33 -1.92 9.41 -12.78
CA LEU A 33 -2.37 8.53 -11.70
C LEU A 33 -2.52 7.08 -12.18
N ARG A 34 -3.18 6.87 -13.33
CA ARG A 34 -3.33 5.54 -13.94
C ARG A 34 -1.98 4.93 -14.31
N SER A 35 -1.07 5.72 -14.87
CA SER A 35 0.28 5.26 -15.21
C SER A 35 1.04 4.81 -13.96
N GLN A 36 0.96 5.59 -12.87
CA GLN A 36 1.62 5.26 -11.61
C GLN A 36 1.07 3.97 -11.00
N GLN A 37 -0.25 3.81 -10.97
CA GLN A 37 -0.88 2.57 -10.48
C GLN A 37 -0.48 1.35 -11.31
N ARG A 38 -0.35 1.50 -12.63
CA ARG A 38 0.11 0.41 -13.49
C ARG A 38 1.52 -0.04 -13.10
N VAL A 39 2.42 0.90 -12.85
CA VAL A 39 3.78 0.60 -12.36
C VAL A 39 3.74 -0.15 -11.03
N GLN A 40 2.86 0.24 -10.10
CA GLN A 40 2.70 -0.48 -8.83
C GLN A 40 2.21 -1.92 -9.05
N PHE A 41 1.20 -2.13 -9.90
CA PHE A 41 0.68 -3.46 -10.19
C PHE A 41 1.69 -4.35 -10.92
N ASP A 42 2.47 -3.78 -11.85
CA ASP A 42 3.52 -4.51 -12.56
C ASP A 42 4.62 -5.04 -11.62
N ILE A 43 4.77 -4.46 -10.42
CA ILE A 43 5.68 -4.95 -9.38
C ILE A 43 4.98 -5.98 -8.48
N VAL A 44 3.80 -5.66 -7.96
CA VAL A 44 3.14 -6.43 -6.89
C VAL A 44 2.45 -7.69 -7.43
N VAL A 45 1.73 -7.60 -8.55
CA VAL A 45 0.91 -8.69 -9.09
C VAL A 45 1.75 -9.92 -9.48
N PRO A 46 2.89 -9.79 -10.18
CA PRO A 46 3.72 -10.95 -10.52
C PRO A 46 4.24 -11.70 -9.28
N ILE A 47 4.55 -10.98 -8.20
CA ILE A 47 5.00 -11.59 -6.93
C ILE A 47 3.86 -12.41 -6.33
N MET A 48 2.66 -11.83 -6.25
CA MET A 48 1.47 -12.52 -5.72
C MET A 48 1.15 -13.79 -6.51
N ILE A 49 1.18 -13.72 -7.85
CA ILE A 49 0.90 -14.87 -8.72
C ILE A 49 1.98 -15.94 -8.54
N ARG A 50 3.26 -15.57 -8.60
CA ARG A 50 4.38 -16.53 -8.49
C ARG A 50 4.41 -17.24 -7.13
N ALA A 51 4.13 -16.50 -6.06
CA ALA A 51 4.11 -17.05 -4.70
C ALA A 51 2.81 -17.78 -4.36
N GLN A 52 1.80 -17.75 -5.24
CA GLN A 52 0.47 -18.33 -5.02
C GLN A 52 -0.14 -17.89 -3.68
N ILE A 53 -0.09 -16.59 -3.44
CA ILE A 53 -0.57 -15.97 -2.20
C ILE A 53 -2.07 -16.23 -2.07
N THR A 54 -2.45 -16.89 -0.97
CA THR A 54 -3.84 -17.13 -0.59
C THR A 54 -4.46 -15.86 -0.04
N ILE A 55 -5.80 -15.83 0.03
CA ILE A 55 -6.52 -14.70 0.61
C ILE A 55 -6.15 -14.47 2.09
N LYS A 56 -5.89 -15.54 2.86
CA LYS A 56 -5.47 -15.44 4.27
C LYS A 56 -4.08 -14.80 4.39
N GLU A 57 -3.14 -15.24 3.57
CA GLU A 57 -1.80 -14.64 3.51
C GLU A 57 -1.86 -13.18 3.04
N PHE A 58 -2.70 -12.86 2.06
CA PHE A 58 -2.88 -11.47 1.61
C PHE A 58 -3.38 -10.56 2.74
N HIS A 59 -4.36 -10.99 3.52
CA HIS A 59 -4.81 -10.23 4.70
C HIS A 59 -3.71 -10.08 5.75
N ALA A 60 -2.94 -11.14 6.00
CA ALA A 60 -1.80 -11.06 6.91
C ALA A 60 -0.73 -10.08 6.40
N ALA A 61 -0.44 -10.06 5.10
CA ALA A 61 0.45 -9.09 4.47
C ALA A 61 -0.04 -7.65 4.71
N LEU A 62 -1.33 -7.36 4.45
CA LEU A 62 -1.92 -6.05 4.72
C LEU A 62 -1.79 -5.64 6.19
N ALA A 63 -2.09 -6.56 7.12
CA ALA A 63 -1.97 -6.29 8.55
C ALA A 63 -0.52 -6.00 8.97
N LEU A 64 0.43 -6.76 8.43
CA LEU A 64 1.87 -6.52 8.65
C LEU A 64 2.31 -5.17 8.09
N LEU A 65 1.85 -4.80 6.90
CA LEU A 65 2.13 -3.50 6.27
C LEU A 65 1.60 -2.33 7.13
N LEU A 66 0.41 -2.47 7.72
CA LEU A 66 -0.15 -1.46 8.65
C LEU A 66 0.65 -1.35 9.95
N CYS A 67 1.33 -2.44 10.36
CA CYS A 67 2.23 -2.46 11.51
C CYS A 67 3.63 -1.94 11.18
N GLU A 68 3.94 -1.62 9.93
CA GLU A 68 5.18 -0.96 9.54
C GLU A 68 5.02 0.57 9.67
N THR A 69 5.76 1.16 10.61
CA THR A 69 5.77 2.60 10.82
C THR A 69 6.92 3.22 10.02
N GLY A 70 6.60 4.04 9.02
CA GLY A 70 7.60 4.71 8.16
C GLY A 70 8.57 5.63 8.90
N SER A 71 8.16 6.23 10.03
CA SER A 71 9.06 6.90 10.96
C SER A 71 8.75 6.47 12.40
N LEU A 72 9.62 5.65 12.99
CA LEU A 72 9.52 5.21 14.38
C LEU A 72 9.64 6.36 15.38
N SER A 73 10.08 7.56 14.94
CA SER A 73 10.27 8.74 15.80
C SER A 73 8.98 9.30 16.39
N ASP A 74 7.84 9.04 15.76
CA ASP A 74 6.58 9.73 16.08
C ASP A 74 5.67 8.89 16.99
N PHE A 75 6.07 7.65 17.27
CA PHE A 75 5.30 6.73 18.10
C PHE A 75 5.86 6.64 19.51
N SER A 76 4.98 6.63 20.51
CA SER A 76 5.35 6.28 21.87
C SER A 76 5.83 4.84 21.97
N ASP A 77 6.72 4.52 22.91
CA ASP A 77 7.18 3.16 23.19
C ASP A 77 6.01 2.18 23.39
N ARG A 78 4.93 2.66 24.01
CA ARG A 78 3.71 1.87 24.21
C ARG A 78 3.06 1.49 22.89
N SER A 79 2.95 2.43 21.95
CA SER A 79 2.38 2.17 20.63
C SER A 79 3.25 1.18 19.84
N LEU A 80 4.57 1.33 19.91
CA LEU A 80 5.51 0.41 19.29
C LEU A 80 5.39 -1.01 19.87
N SER A 81 5.24 -1.13 21.19
CA SER A 81 4.99 -2.43 21.84
C SER A 81 3.72 -3.08 21.29
N VAL A 82 2.62 -2.35 21.21
CA VAL A 82 1.35 -2.88 20.67
C VAL A 82 1.51 -3.35 19.23
N LEU A 83 2.18 -2.58 18.37
CA LEU A 83 2.42 -3.00 16.98
C LEU A 83 3.32 -4.24 16.89
N ASN A 84 4.31 -4.36 17.79
CA ASN A 84 5.15 -5.56 17.86
C ASN A 84 4.36 -6.79 18.33
N ASP A 85 3.45 -6.61 19.30
CA ASP A 85 2.59 -7.68 19.80
C ASP A 85 1.64 -8.18 18.69
N ILE A 86 1.02 -7.26 17.95
CA ILE A 86 0.18 -7.58 16.78
C ILE A 86 1.00 -8.32 15.72
N ARG A 87 2.22 -7.87 15.43
CA ARG A 87 3.10 -8.53 14.46
C ARG A 87 3.41 -9.96 14.87
N ALA A 88 3.72 -10.18 16.15
CA ALA A 88 3.99 -11.51 16.69
C ALA A 88 2.75 -12.42 16.60
N GLU A 89 1.57 -11.88 16.89
CA GLU A 89 0.30 -12.61 16.75
C GLU A 89 0.05 -13.03 15.30
N ILE A 90 0.22 -12.12 14.33
CA ILE A 90 0.09 -12.43 12.90
C ILE A 90 1.03 -13.56 12.47
N PHE A 91 2.29 -13.54 12.92
CA PHE A 91 3.24 -14.61 12.58
C PHE A 91 2.86 -15.95 13.21
N ASN A 92 2.36 -15.96 14.45
CA ASN A 92 1.88 -17.17 15.10
C ASN A 92 0.67 -17.77 14.36
N ASP A 93 -0.25 -16.91 13.92
CA ASP A 93 -1.44 -17.36 13.19
C ASP A 93 -1.08 -17.85 11.78
N LEU A 94 -0.14 -17.21 11.09
CA LEU A 94 0.41 -17.73 9.84
C LEU A 94 1.07 -19.09 10.03
N GLN A 95 1.86 -19.26 11.08
CA GLN A 95 2.50 -20.54 11.39
C GLN A 95 1.46 -21.65 11.63
N ARG A 96 0.42 -21.38 12.43
CA ARG A 96 -0.70 -22.31 12.66
C ARG A 96 -1.42 -22.63 11.35
N HIS A 97 -1.72 -21.62 10.54
CA HIS A 97 -2.35 -21.82 9.23
C HIS A 97 -1.51 -22.74 8.35
N TYR A 98 -0.20 -22.55 8.29
CA TYR A 98 0.68 -23.41 7.49
C TYR A 98 0.75 -24.84 8.00
N ILE A 99 0.91 -25.04 9.31
CA ILE A 99 1.06 -26.37 9.91
C ILE A 99 -0.28 -27.12 9.93
N ASP A 100 -1.33 -26.50 10.46
CA ASP A 100 -2.58 -27.16 10.82
C ASP A 100 -3.55 -27.25 9.65
N GLU A 101 -3.62 -26.23 8.80
CA GLU A 101 -4.58 -26.20 7.68
C GLU A 101 -3.96 -26.65 6.35
N ILE A 102 -2.71 -26.24 6.08
CA ILE A 102 -2.04 -26.56 4.81
C ILE A 102 -1.19 -27.85 4.93
N GLY A 103 -0.81 -28.26 6.14
CA GLY A 103 0.02 -29.44 6.37
C GLY A 103 1.49 -29.22 5.98
N LEU A 104 1.96 -27.97 6.01
CA LEU A 104 3.31 -27.58 5.60
C LEU A 104 4.26 -27.60 6.80
N SER A 105 5.25 -28.49 6.78
CA SER A 105 6.26 -28.60 7.84
C SER A 105 7.39 -27.56 7.71
N ASP A 106 7.73 -27.18 6.48
CA ASP A 106 8.69 -26.10 6.18
C ASP A 106 7.98 -24.93 5.48
N PHE A 107 7.55 -23.97 6.27
CA PHE A 107 6.85 -22.76 5.82
C PHE A 107 7.78 -21.55 5.66
N SER A 108 9.08 -21.72 5.86
CA SER A 108 10.08 -20.64 5.77
C SER A 108 10.06 -19.95 4.41
N THR A 109 9.95 -20.72 3.33
CA THR A 109 9.87 -20.17 1.96
C THR A 109 8.60 -19.34 1.74
N ARG A 110 7.44 -19.80 2.24
CA ARG A 110 6.18 -19.04 2.12
C ARG A 110 6.23 -17.74 2.92
N LEU A 111 6.73 -17.79 4.15
CA LEU A 111 6.97 -16.57 4.93
C LEU A 111 7.94 -15.63 4.21
N GLY A 112 9.03 -16.15 3.63
CA GLY A 112 9.97 -15.35 2.84
C GLY A 112 9.31 -14.65 1.66
N HIS A 113 8.41 -15.33 0.94
CA HIS A 113 7.62 -14.70 -0.12
C HIS A 113 6.70 -13.60 0.43
N LEU A 114 6.08 -13.82 1.59
CA LEU A 114 5.17 -12.85 2.21
C LEU A 114 5.90 -11.58 2.66
N ILE A 115 7.07 -11.73 3.26
CA ILE A 115 7.93 -10.60 3.65
C ILE A 115 8.45 -9.86 2.41
N THR A 116 8.83 -10.59 1.36
CA THR A 116 9.23 -10.00 0.08
C THR A 116 8.08 -9.18 -0.51
N LEU A 117 6.86 -9.70 -0.49
CA LEU A 117 5.66 -9.01 -0.96
C LEU A 117 5.43 -7.71 -0.16
N ASN A 118 5.47 -7.77 1.17
CA ASN A 118 5.33 -6.58 2.01
C ASN A 118 6.38 -5.52 1.69
N HIS A 119 7.64 -5.94 1.55
CA HIS A 119 8.72 -5.04 1.17
C HIS A 119 8.45 -4.40 -0.20
N SER A 120 8.08 -5.17 -1.22
CA SER A 120 7.77 -4.65 -2.56
C SER A 120 6.57 -3.69 -2.55
N ILE A 121 5.52 -3.98 -1.78
CA ILE A 121 4.39 -3.06 -1.61
C ILE A 121 4.86 -1.76 -0.97
N ARG A 122 5.71 -1.82 0.06
CA ARG A 122 6.25 -0.62 0.71
C ARG A 122 7.07 0.23 -0.26
N GLU A 123 7.97 -0.37 -1.03
CA GLU A 123 8.76 0.37 -2.03
C GLU A 123 7.84 1.04 -3.07
N ALA A 124 6.81 0.32 -3.53
CA ALA A 124 5.81 0.87 -4.46
C ALA A 124 5.00 2.02 -3.85
N LEU A 125 4.70 1.98 -2.55
CA LEU A 125 4.03 3.08 -1.83
C LEU A 125 4.97 4.27 -1.63
N SER A 126 6.24 4.05 -1.29
CA SER A 126 7.25 5.10 -1.13
C SER A 126 7.46 5.84 -2.45
N ALA A 127 7.64 5.11 -3.55
CA ALA A 127 7.78 5.70 -4.88
C ALA A 127 6.54 6.52 -5.29
N SER A 128 5.34 6.08 -4.90
CA SER A 128 4.13 6.87 -5.12
C SER A 128 4.09 8.14 -4.29
N LEU A 129 4.48 8.10 -3.03
CA LEU A 129 4.58 9.31 -2.21
C LEU A 129 5.53 10.34 -2.84
N GLU A 130 6.73 9.91 -3.27
CA GLU A 130 7.69 10.77 -3.96
C GLU A 130 7.12 11.35 -5.26
N PHE A 131 6.42 10.52 -6.04
CA PHE A 131 5.73 10.96 -7.25
C PHE A 131 4.68 12.04 -6.94
N TYR A 132 3.84 11.85 -5.92
CA TYR A 132 2.83 12.83 -5.54
C TYR A 132 3.44 14.14 -5.05
N GLN A 133 4.51 14.08 -4.25
CA GLN A 133 5.25 15.27 -3.81
C GLN A 133 5.87 16.04 -4.99
N MET A 134 6.39 15.32 -5.99
CA MET A 134 6.89 15.94 -7.22
C MET A 134 5.76 16.63 -7.99
N GLN A 135 4.62 15.96 -8.17
CA GLN A 135 3.47 16.55 -8.87
C GLN A 135 2.94 17.79 -8.14
N GLN A 136 2.85 17.75 -6.81
CA GLN A 136 2.51 18.91 -5.98
C GLN A 136 3.47 20.07 -6.23
N THR A 137 4.77 19.81 -6.23
CA THR A 137 5.79 20.86 -6.37
C THR A 137 5.80 21.49 -7.77
N ILE A 138 5.61 20.69 -8.82
CA ILE A 138 5.71 21.14 -10.21
C ILE A 138 4.42 21.81 -10.69
N PHE A 139 3.27 21.26 -10.33
CA PHE A 139 1.98 21.66 -10.89
C PHE A 139 1.06 22.39 -9.90
N ASN A 140 1.51 22.59 -8.65
CA ASN A 140 0.74 23.22 -7.58
C ASN A 140 -0.68 22.62 -7.46
N LEU A 141 -0.76 21.28 -7.38
CA LEU A 141 -2.02 20.52 -7.41
C LEU A 141 -3.09 21.02 -6.42
N TYR A 142 -2.68 21.63 -5.31
CA TYR A 142 -3.53 22.21 -4.27
C TYR A 142 -4.29 23.45 -4.74
N ASP A 143 -3.73 24.22 -5.68
CA ASP A 143 -4.41 25.37 -6.29
C ASP A 143 -5.47 24.94 -7.31
N ILE A 144 -5.40 23.70 -7.81
CA ILE A 144 -6.25 23.19 -8.90
C ILE A 144 -7.42 22.36 -8.35
N GLU A 145 -7.22 21.58 -7.30
CA GLU A 145 -8.28 20.79 -6.65
C GLU A 145 -8.10 20.80 -5.12
N GLU A 146 -8.91 21.62 -4.41
CA GLU A 146 -8.92 21.75 -2.94
C GLU A 146 -9.09 20.40 -2.21
N ASP A 147 -9.75 19.42 -2.85
CA ASP A 147 -10.01 18.10 -2.27
C ASP A 147 -8.77 17.18 -2.24
N LEU A 148 -7.73 17.46 -3.04
CA LEU A 148 -6.47 16.69 -3.01
C LEU A 148 -5.65 16.98 -1.75
N GLU A 149 -5.81 18.16 -1.14
CA GLU A 149 -5.14 18.53 0.10
C GLU A 149 -5.48 17.56 1.25
N ALA A 150 -6.74 17.14 1.32
CA ALA A 150 -7.21 16.19 2.33
C ALA A 150 -6.73 14.75 2.10
N LEU A 151 -6.31 14.41 0.88
CA LEU A 151 -5.84 13.06 0.52
C LEU A 151 -4.35 12.85 0.76
N PHE A 152 -3.54 13.92 0.82
CA PHE A 152 -2.08 13.83 0.87
C PHE A 152 -1.43 14.37 2.16
N ILE A 153 -2.21 14.90 3.11
CA ILE A 153 -1.80 15.22 4.49
C ILE A 153 -2.21 14.08 5.43
#